data_AF-G5SQN0-F1
#
_entry.id   AF-G5SQN0-F1
#
_cell.length_a   1.000
_cell.length_b   1.000
_cell.length_c   1.000
_cell.angle_alpha   90.00
_cell.angle_beta   90.00
_cell.angle_gamma   90.00
#
_symmetry.space_group_name_H-M   'P 1'
#
loop_
_entity.id
_entity.type
_entity.pdbx_description
1 polymer ?
#
loop_
_entity_poly.entity_id
_entity_poly.type
_entity_poly.pdbx_seq_one_letter_code
_entity_poly.pdbx_strand_id
1 'polypeptide(L)'
;MRMKRIFGVRGLALLLVGVGMLAYSCSGDGIFEEEEDVRSLAKRAMYPSGEGLSPSTGTSKVEAGSWKEDVKCPHGEVEVSVSWTRGYTSGVHNNSDMATISGSVYSSDTIVINPRISDLDWEGAYHIGGELTYDYVKWEYVTDWKGNKKLQKNVYYNNKYVFHLSNPIKFVEEEDDKKKN
;
A
#
# COMPACT_ATOMS: atom_id res chain seq x y z
N MET A 1 -16.78 21.85 -76.83
CA MET A 1 -17.68 23.02 -77.00
C MET A 1 -18.63 23.08 -75.82
N ARG A 2 -18.69 24.24 -75.15
CA ARG A 2 -19.77 24.78 -74.30
C ARG A 2 -20.28 24.02 -73.05
N MET A 3 -19.98 24.66 -71.92
CA MET A 3 -20.59 24.60 -70.59
C MET A 3 -22.06 25.09 -70.58
N LYS A 4 -22.91 24.53 -69.69
CA LYS A 4 -24.15 25.17 -69.19
C LYS A 4 -24.45 24.77 -67.71
N ARG A 5 -24.03 25.68 -66.83
CA ARG A 5 -24.65 26.24 -65.57
C ARG A 5 -26.19 26.08 -65.45
N ILE A 6 -26.92 26.10 -64.32
CA ILE A 6 -26.83 26.44 -62.86
C ILE A 6 -28.08 25.79 -62.16
N PHE A 7 -28.14 25.86 -60.82
CA PHE A 7 -29.30 25.83 -59.86
C PHE A 7 -29.36 24.52 -59.06
N GLY A 8 -29.35 24.47 -57.73
CA GLY A 8 -29.52 25.46 -56.68
C GLY A 8 -30.10 24.74 -55.44
N VAL A 9 -30.03 25.38 -54.27
CA VAL A 9 -30.75 25.08 -53.02
C VAL A 9 -30.06 24.14 -52.00
N ARG A 10 -29.39 24.82 -51.05
CA ARG A 10 -29.49 24.69 -49.58
C ARG A 10 -29.53 23.28 -48.96
N GLY A 11 -28.53 23.06 -48.11
CA GLY A 11 -28.81 22.63 -46.73
C GLY A 11 -28.25 21.26 -46.37
N LEU A 12 -26.97 21.21 -45.97
CA LEU A 12 -26.55 20.38 -44.85
C LEU A 12 -25.15 20.79 -44.37
N ALA A 13 -25.06 21.99 -43.79
CA ALA A 13 -23.90 22.42 -43.01
C ALA A 13 -24.43 22.92 -41.66
N LEU A 14 -24.83 21.99 -40.81
CA LEU A 14 -25.16 22.23 -39.41
C LEU A 14 -24.73 21.00 -38.62
N LEU A 15 -23.59 21.10 -37.94
CA LEU A 15 -23.48 20.82 -36.51
C LEU A 15 -22.03 21.01 -36.07
N LEU A 16 -21.61 22.27 -36.00
CA LEU A 16 -20.61 22.70 -35.05
C LEU A 16 -21.15 23.93 -34.31
N VAL A 17 -20.83 23.96 -33.02
CA VAL A 17 -20.97 25.06 -32.06
C VAL A 17 -22.33 25.18 -31.38
N GLY A 18 -22.48 24.42 -30.29
CA GLY A 18 -23.36 24.74 -29.17
C GLY A 18 -22.51 24.80 -27.90
N VAL A 19 -21.94 25.98 -27.63
CA VAL A 19 -21.31 26.33 -26.36
C VAL A 19 -22.40 26.58 -25.33
N GLY A 20 -22.23 26.02 -24.12
CA GLY A 20 -22.44 26.80 -22.91
C GLY A 20 -23.62 26.41 -22.01
N MET A 21 -23.22 25.99 -20.80
CA MET A 21 -23.85 26.28 -19.51
C MET A 21 -25.18 25.60 -19.20
N LEU A 22 -25.14 24.73 -18.20
CA LEU A 22 -25.99 24.87 -17.01
C LEU A 22 -25.21 24.33 -15.81
N ALA A 23 -24.81 25.25 -14.94
CA ALA A 23 -24.35 24.94 -13.60
C ALA A 23 -25.56 24.42 -12.80
N TYR A 24 -25.41 23.27 -12.14
CA TYR A 24 -26.11 22.99 -10.90
C TYR A 24 -25.23 22.12 -10.01
N SER A 25 -24.89 22.68 -8.86
CA SER A 25 -24.16 22.03 -7.78
C SER A 25 -25.12 21.19 -6.95
N CYS A 26 -24.57 20.13 -6.36
CA CYS A 26 -25.08 19.33 -5.23
C CYS A 26 -26.35 18.51 -5.45
N SER A 27 -26.22 17.19 -5.40
CA SER A 27 -26.59 16.39 -4.21
C SER A 27 -27.03 14.98 -4.60
N GLY A 28 -26.44 13.99 -3.93
CA GLY A 28 -27.17 12.79 -3.53
C GLY A 28 -27.24 11.65 -4.54
N ASP A 29 -26.40 10.65 -4.28
CA ASP A 29 -26.85 9.29 -3.93
C ASP A 29 -27.43 8.37 -5.02
N GLY A 30 -26.95 7.12 -5.03
CA GLY A 30 -27.48 6.00 -5.82
C GLY A 30 -26.54 5.45 -6.92
N ILE A 31 -25.49 4.67 -6.60
CA ILE A 31 -25.47 3.18 -6.48
C ILE A 31 -25.75 2.44 -7.82
N PHE A 32 -25.06 1.39 -8.26
CA PHE A 32 -23.80 0.67 -7.98
C PHE A 32 -23.66 -0.39 -9.10
N GLU A 33 -22.45 -0.85 -9.41
CA GLU A 33 -22.06 -2.27 -9.63
C GLU A 33 -20.57 -2.27 -10.03
N GLU A 34 -19.66 -2.49 -9.07
CA GLU A 34 -19.09 -3.81 -8.68
C GLU A 34 -18.18 -4.34 -9.81
N GLU A 35 -16.87 -4.49 -9.64
CA GLU A 35 -16.19 -5.28 -8.62
C GLU A 35 -14.88 -4.61 -8.17
N GLU A 36 -14.92 -3.81 -7.11
CA GLU A 36 -13.72 -3.53 -6.31
C GLU A 36 -13.77 -4.39 -5.05
N ASP A 37 -12.65 -5.06 -4.82
CA ASP A 37 -12.37 -6.07 -3.83
C ASP A 37 -12.71 -5.62 -2.39
N VAL A 38 -13.98 -5.80 -2.01
CA VAL A 38 -14.56 -5.50 -0.69
C VAL A 38 -13.89 -6.27 0.45
N ARG A 39 -13.13 -7.33 0.15
CA ARG A 39 -12.35 -8.06 1.16
C ARG A 39 -11.12 -7.28 1.61
N SER A 40 -10.55 -6.43 0.76
CA SER A 40 -9.42 -5.56 1.12
C SER A 40 -9.85 -4.32 1.92
N LEU A 41 -11.04 -3.78 1.66
CA LEU A 41 -11.56 -2.60 2.37
C LEU A 41 -12.06 -2.93 3.78
N ALA A 42 -12.58 -4.14 4.02
CA ALA A 42 -13.02 -4.57 5.35
C ALA A 42 -11.88 -4.62 6.39
N LYS A 43 -10.62 -4.84 5.96
CA LYS A 43 -9.47 -4.81 6.89
C LYS A 43 -9.05 -3.38 7.26
N ARG A 44 -9.43 -2.37 6.46
CA ARG A 44 -9.11 -0.95 6.70
C ARG A 44 -10.19 -0.20 7.48
N ALA A 45 -11.42 -0.73 7.54
CA ALA A 45 -12.58 -0.06 8.15
C ALA A 45 -12.95 -0.57 9.56
N MET A 46 -12.37 -1.67 10.05
CA MET A 46 -12.45 -2.05 11.47
C MET A 46 -11.40 -1.28 12.29
N TYR A 47 -11.38 0.04 12.19
CA TYR A 47 -10.79 0.88 13.23
C TYR A 47 -11.95 1.43 14.05
N PRO A 48 -12.14 1.03 15.31
CA PRO A 48 -12.99 1.80 16.20
C PRO A 48 -12.32 3.17 16.37
N SER A 49 -12.82 4.17 15.66
CA SER A 49 -12.67 5.57 16.01
C SER A 49 -13.46 5.79 17.31
N GLY A 50 -12.89 5.31 18.41
CA GLY A 50 -13.39 5.55 19.76
C GLY A 50 -12.95 6.93 20.20
N GLU A 51 -13.91 7.85 20.25
CA GLU A 51 -13.82 9.07 21.03
C GLU A 51 -13.34 8.74 22.45
N GLY A 52 -12.26 9.40 22.90
CA GLY A 52 -11.76 9.26 24.28
C GLY A 52 -10.26 9.04 24.46
N LEU A 53 -9.43 9.14 23.43
CA LEU A 53 -7.98 9.13 23.61
C LEU A 53 -7.46 10.58 23.64
N SER A 54 -7.32 11.13 24.85
CA SER A 54 -6.18 12.03 25.11
C SER A 54 -4.91 11.38 24.52
N PRO A 55 -3.93 12.14 24.04
CA PRO A 55 -2.73 11.57 23.42
C PRO A 55 -1.89 10.83 24.48
N SER A 56 -2.28 9.61 24.83
CA SER A 56 -1.28 8.56 25.01
C SER A 56 -0.80 8.31 23.58
N THR A 57 0.28 8.93 23.07
CA THR A 57 1.67 8.64 23.44
C THR A 57 1.82 7.24 24.04
N GLY A 58 1.16 6.25 23.41
CA GLY A 58 1.10 4.86 23.84
C GLY A 58 2.49 4.24 23.85
N THR A 59 3.17 4.42 24.96
CA THR A 59 4.47 3.83 25.22
C THR A 59 4.22 2.58 26.02
N SER A 60 4.21 1.44 25.34
CA SER A 60 3.96 0.17 25.98
C SER A 60 5.27 -0.60 26.10
N LYS A 61 5.48 -1.24 27.25
CA LYS A 61 6.60 -2.17 27.41
C LYS A 61 6.20 -3.52 26.81
N VAL A 62 7.02 -4.04 25.92
CA VAL A 62 6.80 -5.31 25.23
C VAL A 62 7.79 -6.35 25.73
N GLU A 63 7.36 -7.61 25.77
CA GLU A 63 8.26 -8.74 25.91
C GLU A 63 9.06 -8.96 24.62
N ALA A 64 10.26 -9.55 24.75
CA ALA A 64 11.04 -9.96 23.59
C ALA A 64 10.26 -10.98 22.76
N GLY A 65 10.38 -10.89 21.44
CA GLY A 65 9.59 -11.74 20.56
C GLY A 65 10.12 -11.79 19.13
N SER A 66 9.48 -12.63 18.34
CA SER A 66 9.73 -12.76 16.92
C SER A 66 8.45 -13.14 16.20
N TRP A 67 8.33 -12.72 14.95
CA TRP A 67 7.20 -13.04 14.10
C TRP A 67 7.66 -13.27 12.67
N LYS A 68 6.88 -14.09 11.96
CA LYS A 68 7.05 -14.33 10.53
C LYS A 68 5.71 -14.23 9.85
N GLU A 69 5.67 -13.54 8.71
CA GLU A 69 4.46 -13.37 7.91
C GLU A 69 4.82 -13.26 6.44
N ASP A 70 3.97 -13.85 5.60
CA ASP A 70 4.04 -13.68 4.16
C ASP A 70 3.43 -12.33 3.77
N VAL A 71 4.24 -11.46 3.18
CA VAL A 71 3.88 -10.12 2.74
C VAL A 71 3.65 -10.13 1.23
N LYS A 72 2.43 -9.78 0.83
CA LYS A 72 2.06 -9.62 -0.58
C LYS A 72 2.47 -8.25 -1.09
N CYS A 73 3.51 -8.21 -1.92
CA CYS A 73 3.88 -7.03 -2.68
C CYS A 73 3.25 -7.07 -4.09
N PRO A 74 3.23 -5.97 -4.85
CA PRO A 74 2.56 -5.91 -6.15
C PRO A 74 2.98 -6.97 -7.17
N HIS A 75 4.20 -7.51 -7.06
CA HIS A 75 4.77 -8.42 -8.06
C HIS A 75 5.00 -9.85 -7.53
N GLY A 76 4.61 -10.15 -6.29
CA GLY A 76 4.79 -11.46 -5.70
C GLY A 76 4.68 -11.44 -4.18
N GLU A 77 5.10 -12.53 -3.56
CA GLU A 77 5.01 -12.73 -2.12
C GLU A 77 6.41 -12.97 -1.54
N VAL A 78 6.66 -12.40 -0.36
CA VAL A 78 7.94 -12.56 0.35
C VAL A 78 7.66 -12.91 1.81
N GLU A 79 8.46 -13.79 2.38
CA GLU A 79 8.42 -14.08 3.82
C GLU A 79 9.23 -12.99 4.53
N VAL A 80 8.57 -12.22 5.39
CA VAL A 80 9.22 -11.27 6.29
C VAL A 80 9.34 -11.90 7.67
N SER A 81 10.56 -11.95 8.19
CA SER A 81 10.86 -12.38 9.55
C SER A 81 11.36 -11.19 10.35
N VAL A 82 10.74 -10.90 11.49
CA VAL A 82 11.16 -9.82 12.40
C VAL A 82 11.38 -10.37 13.81
N SER A 83 12.28 -9.74 14.55
CA SER A 83 12.50 -10.01 15.97
C SER A 83 12.80 -8.72 16.72
N TRP A 84 12.41 -8.68 17.99
CA TRP A 84 12.57 -7.52 18.83
C TRP A 84 13.00 -7.89 20.25
N THR A 85 13.75 -6.99 20.87
CA THR A 85 14.13 -7.10 22.28
C THR A 85 12.98 -6.68 23.20
N ARG A 86 13.04 -7.08 24.47
CA ARG A 86 12.17 -6.51 25.50
C ARG A 86 12.49 -5.02 25.66
N GLY A 87 11.48 -4.17 25.77
CA GLY A 87 11.67 -2.72 25.92
C GLY A 87 10.41 -1.92 25.61
N TYR A 88 10.54 -0.61 25.52
CA TYR A 88 9.44 0.31 25.18
C TYR A 88 9.33 0.51 23.66
N THR A 89 8.11 0.62 23.15
CA THR A 89 7.79 0.84 21.73
C THR A 89 7.83 2.31 21.28
N SER A 90 7.95 3.27 22.20
CA SER A 90 7.94 4.71 21.90
C SER A 90 8.91 5.49 22.79
N GLY A 91 9.46 6.57 22.24
CA GLY A 91 10.61 7.33 22.78
C GLY A 91 10.31 8.28 23.94
N VAL A 92 9.24 8.07 24.71
CA VAL A 92 8.99 8.88 25.93
C VAL A 92 9.93 8.45 27.08
N HIS A 93 10.54 7.26 27.00
CA HIS A 93 11.51 6.76 27.98
C HIS A 93 12.96 6.91 27.49
N ASN A 94 13.92 6.89 28.42
CA ASN A 94 15.34 6.91 28.10
C ASN A 94 15.69 5.85 27.04
N ASN A 95 16.46 6.22 26.02
CA ASN A 95 16.84 5.36 24.89
C ASN A 95 17.43 3.99 25.28
N SER A 96 17.94 3.83 26.50
CA SER A 96 18.50 2.57 27.00
C SER A 96 17.49 1.44 27.12
N ASP A 97 16.20 1.76 27.22
CA ASP A 97 15.13 0.80 27.52
C ASP A 97 14.22 0.58 26.30
N MET A 98 14.60 1.10 25.13
CA MET A 98 13.84 0.94 23.89
C MET A 98 13.96 -0.47 23.33
N ALA A 99 12.83 -1.02 22.88
CA ALA A 99 12.83 -2.29 22.16
C ALA A 99 13.44 -2.08 20.77
N THR A 100 14.52 -2.79 20.47
CA THR A 100 15.18 -2.74 19.17
C THR A 100 14.55 -3.78 18.24
N ILE A 101 14.21 -3.37 17.01
CA ILE A 101 13.66 -4.26 15.98
C ILE A 101 14.78 -4.64 15.00
N SER A 102 14.79 -5.89 14.58
CA SER A 102 15.60 -6.39 13.47
C SER A 102 14.75 -7.28 12.58
N GLY A 103 15.11 -7.40 11.31
CA GLY A 103 14.38 -8.23 10.39
C GLY A 103 15.19 -8.70 9.21
N SER A 104 14.65 -9.73 8.56
CA SER A 104 15.18 -10.34 7.35
C SER A 104 14.04 -10.69 6.43
N VAL A 105 14.31 -10.70 5.13
CA VAL A 105 13.35 -11.08 4.11
C VAL A 105 13.89 -12.22 3.27
N TYR A 106 12.98 -13.10 2.87
CA TYR A 106 13.25 -14.17 1.95
C TYR A 106 12.16 -14.18 0.86
N SER A 107 12.56 -14.46 -0.38
CA SER A 107 11.61 -14.78 -1.45
C SER A 107 11.96 -16.14 -2.02
N SER A 108 10.94 -17.01 -2.11
CA SER A 108 11.01 -18.27 -2.86
C SER A 108 10.57 -18.10 -4.31
N ASP A 109 10.09 -16.92 -4.69
CA ASP A 109 9.59 -16.64 -6.03
C ASP A 109 10.75 -16.37 -7.01
N THR A 110 10.56 -16.75 -8.26
CA THR A 110 11.47 -16.41 -9.36
C THR A 110 11.20 -15.01 -9.94
N ILE A 111 10.05 -14.42 -9.60
CA ILE A 111 9.63 -13.09 -10.04
C ILE A 111 10.26 -12.01 -9.16
N VAL A 112 10.09 -12.09 -7.84
CA VAL A 112 10.67 -11.14 -6.89
C VAL A 112 12.08 -11.57 -6.51
N ILE A 113 13.08 -10.74 -6.81
CA ILE A 113 14.49 -11.06 -6.57
C ILE A 113 15.17 -9.96 -5.76
N ASN A 114 16.25 -10.34 -5.07
CA ASN A 114 17.04 -9.45 -4.21
C ASN A 114 16.22 -8.64 -3.18
N PRO A 115 15.23 -9.21 -2.47
CA PRO A 115 14.46 -8.45 -1.51
C PRO A 115 15.35 -8.00 -0.34
N ARG A 116 15.10 -6.79 0.17
CA ARG A 116 15.77 -6.18 1.32
C ARG A 116 14.74 -5.44 2.15
N ILE A 117 14.93 -5.44 3.47
CA ILE A 117 14.11 -4.62 4.37
C ILE A 117 14.95 -3.46 4.88
N SER A 118 14.36 -2.28 4.94
CA SER A 118 14.86 -1.11 5.65
C SER A 118 13.75 -0.50 6.51
N ASP A 119 14.15 0.48 7.32
CA ASP A 119 13.22 1.37 8.03
C ASP A 119 12.20 0.63 8.92
N LEU A 120 12.65 -0.47 9.55
CA LEU A 120 11.84 -1.19 10.52
C LEU A 120 11.64 -0.33 11.77
N ASP A 121 10.38 -0.08 12.12
CA ASP A 121 10.03 0.71 13.30
C ASP A 121 8.70 0.27 13.93
N TRP A 122 8.48 0.71 15.16
CA TRP A 122 7.22 0.57 15.87
C TRP A 122 6.21 1.58 15.32
N GLU A 123 5.06 1.06 14.87
CA GLU A 123 3.95 1.89 14.44
C GLU A 123 2.84 1.87 15.50
N GLY A 124 2.85 2.89 16.35
CA GLY A 124 2.01 2.91 17.53
C GLY A 124 2.43 1.84 18.55
N ALA A 125 1.49 1.34 19.34
CA ALA A 125 1.78 0.34 20.37
C ALA A 125 1.69 -1.11 19.85
N TYR A 126 1.10 -1.35 18.68
CA TYR A 126 0.60 -2.68 18.28
C TYR A 126 1.11 -3.18 16.93
N HIS A 127 1.93 -2.40 16.22
CA HIS A 127 2.36 -2.75 14.86
C HIS A 127 3.86 -2.56 14.67
N ILE A 128 4.40 -3.33 13.73
CA ILE A 128 5.74 -3.13 13.20
C ILE A 128 5.60 -2.82 11.72
N GLY A 129 6.10 -1.66 11.31
CA GLY A 129 6.16 -1.23 9.92
C GLY A 129 7.56 -1.37 9.35
N GLY A 130 7.66 -1.33 8.02
CA GLY A 130 8.95 -1.28 7.34
C GLY A 130 8.82 -1.05 5.84
N GLU A 131 9.96 -0.81 5.19
CA GLU A 131 10.06 -0.70 3.75
C GLU A 131 10.74 -1.94 3.16
N LEU A 132 10.07 -2.58 2.21
CA LEU A 132 10.62 -3.64 1.37
C LEU A 132 11.14 -3.01 0.07
N THR A 133 12.44 -3.14 -0.18
CA THR A 133 13.05 -2.86 -1.50
C THR A 133 13.31 -4.16 -2.25
N TYR A 134 12.93 -4.25 -3.52
CA TYR A 134 13.10 -5.46 -4.32
C TYR A 134 13.24 -5.16 -5.82
N ASP A 135 13.82 -6.11 -6.56
CA ASP A 135 13.78 -6.13 -8.01
C ASP A 135 12.73 -7.15 -8.47
N TYR A 136 12.15 -6.98 -9.65
CA TYR A 136 11.26 -7.99 -10.21
C TYR A 136 11.51 -8.29 -11.69
N VAL A 137 11.18 -9.52 -12.07
CA VAL A 137 11.26 -10.03 -13.43
C VAL A 137 9.89 -9.97 -14.10
N LYS A 138 9.84 -9.47 -15.33
CA LYS A 138 8.65 -9.54 -16.18
C LYS A 138 8.98 -10.07 -17.56
N TRP A 139 8.13 -10.95 -18.08
CA TRP A 139 8.22 -11.44 -19.45
C TRP A 139 7.26 -10.65 -20.33
N GLU A 140 7.78 -10.01 -21.37
CA GLU A 140 6.99 -9.12 -22.23
C GLU A 140 7.27 -9.40 -23.70
N TYR A 141 6.24 -9.20 -24.53
CA TYR A 141 6.41 -9.23 -25.98
C TYR A 141 6.90 -7.88 -26.49
N VAL A 142 8.07 -7.87 -27.10
CA VAL A 142 8.66 -6.68 -27.74
C VAL A 142 8.67 -6.88 -29.25
N THR A 143 8.30 -5.83 -29.98
CA THR A 143 8.33 -5.83 -31.44
C THR A 143 9.68 -5.29 -31.90
N ASP A 144 10.41 -6.06 -32.70
CA ASP A 144 11.67 -5.60 -33.29
C ASP A 144 11.45 -4.57 -34.40
N TRP A 145 12.52 -3.96 -34.89
CA TRP A 145 12.48 -2.96 -35.96
C TRP A 145 11.93 -3.51 -37.30
N LYS A 146 11.83 -4.85 -37.44
CA LYS A 146 11.24 -5.52 -38.61
C LYS A 146 9.77 -5.88 -38.40
N GLY A 147 9.18 -5.56 -37.26
CA GLY A 147 7.79 -5.87 -36.93
C GLY A 147 7.57 -7.26 -36.31
N ASN A 148 8.62 -8.02 -35.99
CA ASN A 148 8.47 -9.35 -35.38
C ASN A 148 8.33 -9.24 -33.86
N LYS A 149 7.32 -9.92 -33.29
CA LYS A 149 7.14 -10.03 -31.83
C LYS A 149 8.07 -11.10 -31.26
N LYS A 150 8.78 -10.78 -30.18
CA LYS A 150 9.62 -11.72 -29.43
C LYS A 150 9.35 -11.59 -27.94
N LEU A 151 9.35 -12.71 -27.23
CA LEU A 151 9.26 -12.73 -25.78
C LEU A 151 10.64 -12.37 -25.20
N GLN A 152 10.67 -11.40 -24.30
CA GLN A 152 11.89 -10.91 -23.65
C GLN A 152 11.72 -10.89 -22.13
N LYS A 153 12.78 -11.27 -21.41
CA LYS A 153 12.89 -11.11 -19.95
C LYS A 153 13.41 -9.72 -19.63
N ASN A 154 12.62 -8.94 -18.92
CA ASN A 154 12.99 -7.62 -18.40
C ASN A 154 13.12 -7.69 -16.87
N VAL A 155 14.07 -6.93 -16.34
CA VAL A 155 14.28 -6.79 -14.89
C VAL A 155 14.08 -5.33 -14.53
N TYR A 156 13.26 -5.10 -13.50
CA TYR A 156 12.92 -3.78 -12.99
C TYR A 156 13.52 -3.64 -11.60
N TYR A 157 14.30 -2.60 -11.40
CA TYR A 157 15.16 -2.46 -10.23
C TYR A 157 14.62 -1.47 -9.20
N ASN A 158 14.96 -1.69 -7.93
CA ASN A 158 14.74 -0.75 -6.82
C ASN A 158 13.27 -0.37 -6.60
N ASN A 159 12.37 -1.34 -6.69
CA ASN A 159 10.96 -1.14 -6.36
C ASN A 159 10.80 -1.12 -4.84
N LYS A 160 9.85 -0.34 -4.36
CA LYS A 160 9.58 -0.16 -2.94
C LYS A 160 8.15 -0.54 -2.60
N TYR A 161 7.96 -1.15 -1.44
CA TYR A 161 6.66 -1.48 -0.90
C TYR A 161 6.68 -1.32 0.61
N VAL A 162 5.75 -0.53 1.15
CA VAL A 162 5.59 -0.36 2.60
C VAL A 162 4.70 -1.49 3.10
N PHE A 163 5.14 -2.18 4.15
CA PHE A 163 4.38 -3.25 4.77
C PHE A 163 4.14 -2.96 6.24
N HIS A 164 3.05 -3.55 6.75
CA HIS A 164 2.64 -3.45 8.14
C HIS A 164 2.34 -4.85 8.66
N LEU A 165 3.05 -5.27 9.68
CA LEU A 165 2.84 -6.57 10.30
C LEU A 165 1.90 -6.41 11.50
N SER A 166 0.81 -7.15 11.48
CA SER A 166 -0.16 -7.20 12.58
C SER A 166 0.22 -8.35 13.52
N ASN A 167 1.34 -8.18 14.23
CA ASN A 167 1.89 -9.20 15.11
C ASN A 167 1.06 -9.37 16.39
N PRO A 168 1.03 -10.59 16.97
CA PRO A 168 0.63 -10.74 18.37
C PRO A 168 1.77 -10.25 19.28
N ILE A 169 1.88 -8.93 19.45
CA ILE A 169 2.81 -8.34 20.42
C ILE A 169 2.28 -8.63 21.83
N LYS A 170 3.16 -9.16 22.69
CA LYS A 170 2.87 -9.39 24.11
C LYS A 170 3.36 -8.20 24.93
N PHE A 171 2.45 -7.57 25.65
CA PHE A 171 2.75 -6.48 26.56
C PHE A 171 3.13 -7.02 27.93
N VAL A 172 4.05 -6.32 28.59
CA VAL A 172 4.35 -6.54 30.00
C VAL A 172 3.20 -5.89 30.77
N GLU A 173 2.40 -6.69 31.47
CA GLU A 173 1.46 -6.15 32.46
C GLU A 173 2.28 -5.49 33.57
N GLU A 174 2.02 -4.21 33.85
CA GLU A 174 2.53 -3.59 35.06
C GLU A 174 1.84 -4.30 36.23
N GLU A 175 2.60 -5.06 37.02
CA GLU A 175 2.12 -5.47 38.34
C GLU A 175 1.77 -4.19 39.10
N ASP A 176 0.51 -4.07 39.52
CA ASP A 176 0.06 -3.02 40.43
C ASP A 176 0.88 -3.11 41.73
N ASP A 177 2.02 -2.41 41.76
CA ASP A 177 2.88 -2.19 42.92
C ASP A 177 2.21 -1.26 43.97
N LYS A 178 0.88 -1.31 44.06
CA LYS A 178 0.04 -0.63 45.06
C LYS A 178 -0.34 -1.52 46.24
N LYS A 179 0.44 -2.57 46.51
CA LYS A 179 0.30 -3.38 47.74
C LYS A 179 1.57 -3.44 48.60
N LYS A 180 2.38 -2.38 48.63
CA LYS A 180 3.33 -2.16 49.73
C LYS A 180 3.49 -0.67 50.02
N ASN A 181 2.58 -0.13 50.83
CA ASN A 181 2.87 0.88 51.86
C ASN A 181 1.69 0.95 52.82
#